data_AF-A0A834DQT2-F1
#
_entry.id   AF-A0A834DQT2-F1
#
_cell.length_a   1.000
_cell.length_b   1.000
_cell.length_c   1.000
_cell.angle_alpha   90.00
_cell.angle_beta   90.00
_cell.angle_gamma   90.00
#
_symmetry.space_group_name_H-M   'P 1'
#
loop_
_entity.id
_entity.type
_entity.pdbx_description
1 polymer ?
#
loop_
_entity_poly.entity_id
_entity_poly.type
_entity_poly.pdbx_seq_one_letter_code
_entity_poly.pdbx_strand_id
1 'polypeptide(L)'
;MQSKISSLRSELEHLQLKVLQERDRYQQSSQSGRAQSAVPAFSINDKFTLSKDDASYSLLLEVQTAIDNVLIQSDVPIDLLDVDKNSAVVSFSSCDSESNDNFLLATYRCQANTTRLELKVRSIEGQYGTLQAYVTPRIQPKTCQVRQYLIKPLSLHQRTHCIDHDRPVNTLTLTGQFSFAEVHSWVAFCLPEVPEKPPAGEGVTFYFQNTFLDTQLESTYRKGEGVFKSDNISTISILKDVLSKEATKKKINLNISYEINEVSVKHTLELIHPKLEYQLLLAKKVQLIDALKELQVHEGNTNFLIPEYRRILEEADHLQEEYKKQPAHLERLYGMITDLFIDKFKFKGTNVKTKVPLLLEILDSYDQSALIAFFDAA
;
A
#
# COMPACT_ATOMS: atom_id res chain seq x y z
N MET A 1 -30.13 -3.19 38.28
CA MET A 1 -28.67 -3.04 38.06
C MET A 1 -27.84 -3.63 39.20
N GLN A 2 -28.10 -3.29 40.47
CA GLN A 2 -27.36 -3.82 41.62
C GLN A 2 -27.38 -5.36 41.76
N SER A 3 -28.53 -6.01 41.57
CA SER A 3 -28.63 -7.48 41.60
C SER A 3 -27.75 -8.17 40.54
N LYS A 4 -27.72 -7.63 39.30
CA LYS A 4 -26.86 -8.14 38.22
C LYS A 4 -25.37 -7.98 38.54
N ILE A 5 -24.99 -6.85 39.12
CA ILE A 5 -23.60 -6.60 39.57
C ILE A 5 -23.23 -7.57 40.70
N SER A 6 -24.12 -7.81 41.66
CA SER A 6 -23.88 -8.77 42.74
C SER A 6 -23.68 -10.19 42.21
N SER A 7 -24.52 -10.63 41.27
CA SER A 7 -24.38 -11.93 40.61
C SER A 7 -23.04 -12.05 39.89
N LEU A 8 -22.65 -11.04 39.11
CA LEU A 8 -21.39 -11.03 38.37
C LEU A 8 -20.17 -11.04 39.31
N ARG A 9 -20.25 -10.38 40.48
CA ARG A 9 -19.17 -10.42 41.48
C ARG A 9 -18.96 -11.82 42.04
N SER A 10 -20.05 -12.49 42.45
CA SER A 10 -19.96 -13.86 42.96
C SER A 10 -19.45 -14.85 41.90
N GLU A 11 -19.91 -14.70 40.66
CA GLU A 11 -19.43 -15.53 39.54
C GLU A 11 -17.95 -15.27 39.24
N LEU A 12 -17.52 -14.01 39.25
CA LEU A 12 -16.14 -13.61 39.03
C LEU A 12 -15.20 -14.13 40.13
N GLU A 13 -15.59 -14.05 41.40
CA GLU A 13 -14.82 -14.63 42.52
C GLU A 13 -14.66 -16.14 42.37
N HIS A 14 -15.75 -16.85 42.04
CA HIS A 14 -15.71 -18.29 41.82
C HIS A 14 -14.79 -18.69 40.66
N LEU A 15 -14.93 -18.01 39.52
CA LEU A 15 -14.11 -18.26 38.33
C LEU A 15 -12.64 -17.91 38.56
N GLN A 16 -12.35 -16.81 39.27
CA GLN A 16 -10.98 -16.42 39.60
C GLN A 16 -10.28 -17.48 40.44
N LEU A 17 -10.95 -18.00 41.48
CA LEU A 17 -10.38 -19.02 42.35
C LEU A 17 -10.11 -20.31 41.58
N LYS A 18 -11.04 -20.73 40.71
CA LYS A 18 -10.88 -21.91 39.85
C LYS A 18 -9.73 -21.74 38.85
N VAL A 19 -9.62 -20.58 38.20
CA VAL A 19 -8.55 -20.29 37.24
C VAL A 19 -7.18 -20.25 37.93
N LEU A 20 -7.08 -19.71 39.14
CA LEU A 20 -5.84 -19.70 39.92
C LEU A 20 -5.38 -21.13 40.25
N GLN A 21 -6.28 -21.98 40.74
CA GLN A 21 -5.98 -23.38 41.03
C GLN A 21 -5.47 -24.14 39.80
N GLU A 22 -6.13 -23.98 38.65
CA GLU A 22 -5.71 -24.65 37.41
C GLU A 22 -4.41 -24.05 36.84
N ARG A 23 -4.13 -22.76 37.06
CA ARG A 23 -2.83 -22.15 36.70
C ARG A 23 -1.69 -22.72 37.52
N ASP A 24 -1.87 -22.89 38.83
CA ASP A 24 -0.86 -23.50 39.70
C ASP A 24 -0.60 -24.95 39.29
N ARG A 25 -1.68 -25.70 38.99
CA ARG A 25 -1.58 -27.06 38.46
C ARG A 25 -0.84 -27.13 37.14
N TYR A 26 -1.14 -26.21 36.21
CA TYR A 26 -0.45 -26.11 34.93
C TYR A 26 1.05 -25.83 35.12
N GLN A 27 1.40 -24.88 35.99
CA GLN A 27 2.79 -24.52 36.30
C GLN A 27 3.57 -25.70 36.91
N GLN A 28 2.96 -26.46 37.82
CA GLN A 28 3.56 -27.69 38.36
C GLN A 28 3.78 -28.74 37.25
N SER A 29 2.78 -28.92 36.38
CA SER A 29 2.88 -29.89 35.28
C SER A 29 3.93 -29.51 34.22
N SER A 30 4.18 -28.21 34.01
CA SER A 30 5.17 -27.73 33.03
C SER A 30 6.62 -28.08 33.37
N GLN A 31 6.90 -28.49 34.61
CA GLN A 31 8.23 -28.96 35.03
C GLN A 31 8.49 -30.42 34.64
N SER A 32 7.46 -31.14 34.14
CA SER A 32 7.58 -32.54 33.76
C SER A 32 8.20 -32.70 32.37
N GLY A 33 9.33 -33.42 32.25
CA GLY A 33 10.02 -33.63 30.97
C GLY A 33 9.27 -34.43 29.90
N ARG A 34 8.10 -35.00 30.22
CA ARG A 34 7.20 -35.69 29.27
C ARG A 34 5.95 -34.89 28.91
N ALA A 35 5.67 -33.79 29.60
CA ALA A 35 4.46 -33.01 29.36
C ALA A 35 4.65 -32.08 28.15
N GLN A 36 3.60 -31.94 27.34
CA GLN A 36 3.55 -30.98 26.24
C GLN A 36 2.49 -29.92 26.54
N SER A 37 2.86 -28.65 26.35
CA SER A 37 1.96 -27.53 26.56
C SER A 37 1.05 -27.35 25.35
N ALA A 38 -0.27 -27.39 25.58
CA ALA A 38 -1.24 -27.09 24.54
C ALA A 38 -1.36 -25.58 24.31
N VAL A 39 -1.43 -25.18 23.04
CA VAL A 39 -1.58 -23.78 22.62
C VAL A 39 -3.08 -23.47 22.44
N PRO A 40 -3.67 -22.50 23.15
CA PRO A 40 -5.05 -22.11 22.91
C PRO A 40 -5.21 -21.56 21.49
N ALA A 41 -6.12 -22.17 20.73
CA ALA A 41 -6.53 -21.69 19.43
C ALA A 41 -7.54 -20.55 19.59
N PHE A 42 -7.36 -19.48 18.81
CA PHE A 42 -8.34 -18.42 18.63
C PHE A 42 -8.47 -18.12 17.13
N SER A 43 -9.58 -17.52 16.73
CA SER A 43 -9.77 -17.06 15.35
C SER A 43 -9.42 -15.59 15.24
N ILE A 44 -8.77 -15.25 14.12
CA ILE A 44 -8.57 -13.87 13.68
C ILE A 44 -9.43 -13.73 12.43
N ASN A 45 -10.37 -12.79 12.46
CA ASN A 45 -11.08 -12.34 11.28
C ASN A 45 -10.29 -11.17 10.69
N ASP A 46 -9.71 -11.38 9.53
CA ASP A 46 -8.86 -10.42 8.87
C ASP A 46 -9.36 -10.01 7.49
N LYS A 47 -9.15 -8.74 7.16
CA LYS A 47 -9.49 -8.18 5.85
C LYS A 47 -8.37 -7.26 5.40
N PHE A 48 -7.81 -7.56 4.24
CA PHE A 48 -6.77 -6.77 3.60
C PHE A 48 -7.28 -6.28 2.24
N THR A 49 -7.68 -5.01 2.16
CA THR A 49 -8.34 -4.45 0.96
C THR A 49 -7.72 -3.14 0.54
N LEU A 50 -7.53 -2.97 -0.78
CA LEU A 50 -7.08 -1.72 -1.37
C LEU A 50 -8.23 -0.70 -1.36
N SER A 51 -7.95 0.49 -0.84
CA SER A 51 -8.85 1.64 -0.87
C SER A 51 -8.57 2.47 -2.13
N LYS A 52 -9.62 2.75 -2.90
CA LYS A 52 -9.53 3.55 -4.13
C LYS A 52 -9.28 5.03 -3.85
N ASP A 53 -9.82 5.54 -2.74
CA ASP A 53 -9.85 6.98 -2.46
C ASP A 53 -8.46 7.54 -2.09
N ASP A 54 -7.63 6.75 -1.43
CA ASP A 54 -6.32 7.18 -0.92
C ASP A 54 -5.14 6.31 -1.40
N ALA A 55 -5.41 5.37 -2.32
CA ALA A 55 -4.43 4.44 -2.89
C ALA A 55 -3.53 3.80 -1.81
N SER A 56 -4.18 3.30 -0.76
CA SER A 56 -3.58 2.60 0.38
C SER A 56 -4.37 1.33 0.72
N TYR A 57 -3.70 0.33 1.29
CA TYR A 57 -4.36 -0.86 1.81
C TYR A 57 -4.88 -0.61 3.22
N SER A 58 -6.10 -1.04 3.49
CA SER A 58 -6.64 -1.11 4.84
C SER A 58 -6.55 -2.55 5.33
N LEU A 59 -5.71 -2.77 6.35
CA LEU A 59 -5.63 -4.03 7.09
C LEU A 59 -6.48 -3.93 8.35
N LEU A 60 -7.49 -4.79 8.42
CA LEU A 60 -8.39 -4.92 9.57
C LEU A 60 -8.16 -6.28 10.20
N LEU A 61 -7.91 -6.28 11.51
CA LEU A 61 -7.70 -7.47 12.33
C LEU A 61 -8.72 -7.46 13.45
N GLU A 62 -9.48 -8.55 13.59
CA GLU A 62 -10.50 -8.70 14.62
C GLU A 62 -10.36 -10.04 15.34
N VAL A 63 -10.41 -10.00 16.67
CA VAL A 63 -10.29 -11.16 17.55
C VAL A 63 -11.43 -11.14 18.56
N GLN A 64 -11.92 -12.32 18.95
CA GLN A 64 -13.02 -12.46 19.93
C GLN A 64 -12.66 -11.92 21.33
N THR A 65 -11.38 -11.83 21.63
CA THR A 65 -10.85 -11.34 22.91
C THR A 65 -10.06 -10.05 22.67
N ALA A 66 -9.89 -9.25 23.72
CA ALA A 66 -9.13 -8.01 23.63
C ALA A 66 -7.70 -8.29 23.15
N ILE A 67 -7.24 -7.52 22.17
CA ILE A 67 -5.88 -7.60 21.65
C ILE A 67 -4.93 -6.96 22.67
N ASP A 68 -3.79 -7.59 22.90
CA ASP A 68 -2.73 -7.05 23.73
C ASP A 68 -1.77 -6.22 22.89
N ASN A 69 -1.21 -6.84 21.86
CA ASN A 69 -0.35 -6.20 20.88
C ASN A 69 -0.48 -6.88 19.52
N VAL A 70 -0.16 -6.11 18.47
CA VAL A 70 0.04 -6.60 17.12
C VAL A 70 1.41 -6.14 16.65
N LEU A 71 2.26 -7.08 16.24
CA LEU A 71 3.52 -6.76 15.57
C LEU A 71 3.33 -6.89 14.06
N ILE A 72 3.74 -5.85 13.34
CA ILE A 72 3.75 -5.78 11.89
C ILE A 72 5.20 -5.86 11.44
N GLN A 73 5.50 -6.85 10.60
CA GLN A 73 6.81 -7.05 9.98
C GLN A 73 6.62 -7.05 8.46
N SER A 74 7.51 -6.38 7.73
CA SER A 74 7.48 -6.38 6.26
C SER A 74 8.89 -6.57 5.69
N ASP A 75 8.96 -7.36 4.62
CA ASP A 75 10.14 -7.58 3.75
C ASP A 75 10.19 -6.60 2.55
N VAL A 76 9.30 -5.60 2.55
CA VAL A 76 9.15 -4.56 1.51
C VAL A 76 9.02 -3.22 2.21
N PRO A 77 9.61 -2.14 1.68
CA PRO A 77 9.37 -0.80 2.23
C PRO A 77 7.90 -0.42 2.03
N ILE A 78 7.26 -0.14 3.16
CA ILE A 78 5.86 0.27 3.25
C ILE A 78 5.72 1.36 4.30
N ASP A 79 4.79 2.29 4.09
CA ASP A 79 4.46 3.29 5.10
C ASP A 79 3.21 2.87 5.86
N LEU A 80 3.27 2.95 7.19
CA LEU A 80 2.11 2.81 8.04
C LEU A 80 1.51 4.19 8.29
N LEU A 81 0.24 4.38 7.89
CA LEU A 81 -0.47 5.64 8.08
C LEU A 81 -1.31 5.58 9.35
N ASP A 82 -1.30 6.67 10.11
CA ASP A 82 -2.14 6.81 11.29
C ASP A 82 -3.63 6.82 10.90
N VAL A 83 -4.43 6.19 11.75
CA VAL A 83 -5.88 6.11 11.62
C VAL A 83 -6.50 6.72 12.87
N ASP A 84 -7.27 7.80 12.74
CA ASP A 84 -7.80 8.55 13.91
C ASP A 84 -8.66 7.70 14.86
N LYS A 85 -9.29 6.65 14.32
CA LYS A 85 -10.10 5.69 15.11
C LYS A 85 -9.26 4.69 15.90
N ASN A 86 -7.97 4.59 15.60
CA ASN A 86 -7.06 3.65 16.24
C ASN A 86 -6.50 4.25 17.53
N SER A 87 -6.85 3.65 18.67
CA SER A 87 -6.34 4.06 19.98
C SER A 87 -5.06 3.31 20.40
N ALA A 88 -4.48 2.50 19.52
CA ALA A 88 -3.25 1.78 19.82
C ALA A 88 -2.04 2.71 19.76
N VAL A 89 -1.10 2.49 20.66
CA VAL A 89 0.19 3.20 20.63
C VAL A 89 1.12 2.45 19.70
N VAL A 90 1.67 3.15 18.71
CA VAL A 90 2.60 2.60 17.73
C VAL A 90 4.03 2.84 18.19
N SER A 91 4.87 1.82 18.09
CA SER A 91 6.32 1.95 18.24
C SER A 91 7.03 1.33 17.03
N PHE A 92 7.83 2.12 16.33
CA PHE A 92 8.68 1.66 15.25
C PHE A 92 10.02 1.21 15.81
N SER A 93 10.39 -0.04 15.54
CA SER A 93 11.70 -0.57 15.91
C SER A 93 12.71 -0.24 14.83
N SER A 94 13.96 0.00 15.21
CA SER A 94 15.06 0.11 14.26
C SER A 94 15.19 -1.19 13.46
N CYS A 95 15.22 -1.07 12.14
CA CYS A 95 15.30 -2.20 11.23
C CYS A 95 16.68 -2.22 10.57
N ASP A 96 17.32 -3.39 10.58
CA ASP A 96 18.56 -3.63 9.83
C ASP A 96 18.20 -4.39 8.55
N SER A 97 17.97 -3.65 7.46
CA SER A 97 17.61 -4.23 6.16
C SER A 97 18.70 -5.12 5.58
N GLU A 98 19.98 -4.87 5.90
CA GLU A 98 21.11 -5.65 5.39
C GLU A 98 21.24 -7.04 6.02
N SER A 99 20.80 -7.22 7.27
CA SER A 99 21.04 -8.46 8.04
C SER A 99 19.81 -9.35 8.15
N ASN A 100 18.61 -8.77 8.25
CA ASN A 100 17.40 -9.51 8.63
C ASN A 100 16.27 -9.44 7.59
N ASP A 101 16.51 -8.81 6.43
CA ASP A 101 15.52 -8.63 5.34
C ASP A 101 14.21 -7.95 5.82
N ASN A 102 14.27 -7.24 6.95
CA ASN A 102 13.16 -6.51 7.53
C ASN A 102 13.27 -5.05 7.13
N PHE A 103 12.35 -4.58 6.29
CA PHE A 103 12.25 -3.17 5.93
C PHE A 103 11.39 -2.38 6.92
N LEU A 104 10.46 -3.05 7.59
CA LEU A 104 9.59 -2.44 8.60
C LEU A 104 9.35 -3.40 9.78
N LEU A 105 9.46 -2.87 10.99
CA LEU A 105 9.01 -3.48 12.23
C LEU A 105 8.24 -2.44 13.05
N ALA A 106 6.95 -2.65 13.22
CA ALA A 106 6.10 -1.78 14.03
C ALA A 106 5.28 -2.61 15.03
N THR A 107 5.20 -2.14 16.27
CA THR A 107 4.37 -2.77 17.29
C THR A 107 3.24 -1.83 17.68
N TYR A 108 2.01 -2.32 17.55
CA TYR A 108 0.79 -1.66 17.99
C TYR A 108 0.37 -2.23 19.34
N ARG A 109 0.48 -1.44 20.40
CA ARG A 109 0.01 -1.83 21.73
C ARG A 109 -1.40 -1.30 21.96
N CYS A 110 -2.35 -2.23 22.09
CA CYS A 110 -3.74 -1.89 22.36
C CYS A 110 -3.93 -1.61 23.86
N GLN A 111 -4.18 -0.35 24.23
CA GLN A 111 -4.32 0.05 25.63
C GLN A 111 -5.70 -0.33 26.20
N ALA A 112 -6.76 -0.09 25.44
CA ALA A 112 -8.14 -0.43 25.81
C ALA A 112 -8.47 -1.91 25.51
N ASN A 113 -9.64 -2.38 25.95
CA ASN A 113 -10.17 -3.71 25.61
C ASN A 113 -10.68 -3.74 24.15
N THR A 114 -9.79 -3.45 23.21
CA THR A 114 -10.08 -3.40 21.77
C THR A 114 -10.01 -4.79 21.17
N THR A 115 -11.09 -5.23 20.54
CA THR A 115 -11.16 -6.51 19.81
C THR A 115 -10.81 -6.34 18.33
N ARG A 116 -10.84 -5.12 17.81
CA ARG A 116 -10.55 -4.77 16.43
C ARG A 116 -9.42 -3.75 16.35
N LEU A 117 -8.50 -3.96 15.42
CA LEU A 117 -7.45 -3.03 15.03
C LEU A 117 -7.56 -2.76 13.52
N GLU A 118 -7.49 -1.49 13.14
CA GLU A 118 -7.45 -1.06 11.75
C GLU A 118 -6.19 -0.23 11.53
N LEU A 119 -5.44 -0.57 10.49
CA LEU A 119 -4.20 0.10 10.12
C LEU A 119 -4.14 0.27 8.60
N LYS A 120 -3.57 1.39 8.16
CA LYS A 120 -3.39 1.70 6.75
C LYS A 120 -1.95 1.45 6.33
N VAL A 121 -1.78 0.73 5.24
CA VAL A 121 -0.49 0.34 4.65
C VAL A 121 -0.40 0.98 3.27
N ARG A 122 0.59 1.83 3.05
CA ARG A 122 0.92 2.36 1.74
C ARG A 122 2.06 1.54 1.15
N SER A 123 1.82 0.97 -0.02
CA SER A 123 2.83 0.25 -0.80
C SER A 123 3.41 1.12 -1.91
N ILE A 124 4.59 0.74 -2.36
CA ILE A 124 5.25 1.31 -3.54
C ILE A 124 5.11 0.29 -4.68
N GLU A 125 4.64 0.76 -5.83
CA GLU A 125 4.46 -0.09 -7.00
C GLU A 125 5.81 -0.58 -7.53
N GLY A 126 5.87 -1.84 -7.98
CA GLY A 126 7.11 -2.50 -8.37
C GLY A 126 7.85 -3.20 -7.23
N GLN A 127 7.59 -2.85 -5.97
CA GLN A 127 8.14 -3.54 -4.80
C GLN A 127 7.10 -4.53 -4.24
N TYR A 128 7.50 -5.78 -4.06
CA TYR A 128 6.59 -6.87 -3.73
C TYR A 128 7.20 -7.87 -2.76
N GLY A 129 6.35 -8.49 -1.95
CA GLY A 129 6.77 -9.34 -0.85
C GLY A 129 5.62 -9.64 0.12
N THR A 130 5.98 -9.94 1.35
CA THR A 130 5.11 -10.41 2.42
C THR A 130 5.06 -9.43 3.59
N LEU A 131 3.83 -9.05 3.95
CA LEU A 131 3.51 -8.37 5.19
C LEU A 131 3.02 -9.39 6.22
N GLN A 132 3.67 -9.47 7.36
CA GLN A 132 3.30 -10.37 8.44
C GLN A 132 2.70 -9.61 9.62
N ALA A 133 1.56 -10.08 10.12
CA ALA A 133 0.92 -9.56 11.33
C ALA A 133 0.86 -10.64 12.41
N TYR A 134 1.58 -10.38 13.50
CA TYR A 134 1.67 -11.23 14.69
C TYR A 134 0.69 -10.71 15.74
N VAL A 135 -0.43 -11.39 15.91
CA VAL A 135 -1.52 -10.95 16.79
C VAL A 135 -1.47 -11.70 18.10
N THR A 136 -1.34 -10.97 19.21
CA THR A 136 -1.33 -11.52 20.57
C THR A 136 -2.57 -11.05 21.33
N PRO A 137 -3.52 -11.93 21.66
CA PRO A 137 -4.66 -11.59 22.50
C PRO A 137 -4.35 -11.55 24.00
N ARG A 138 -5.27 -10.99 24.78
CA ARG A 138 -5.28 -11.00 26.25
C ARG A 138 -5.91 -12.28 26.80
N ILE A 139 -5.33 -13.43 26.44
CA ILE A 139 -5.67 -14.75 26.99
C ILE A 139 -4.51 -15.34 27.79
N GLN A 140 -4.80 -16.34 28.61
CA GLN A 140 -3.81 -17.13 29.35
C GLN A 140 -4.00 -18.62 29.02
N PRO A 141 -2.96 -19.35 28.57
CA PRO A 141 -1.60 -18.88 28.31
C PRO A 141 -1.52 -17.93 27.11
N LYS A 142 -0.52 -17.04 27.11
CA LYS A 142 -0.28 -16.09 26.02
C LYS A 142 0.17 -16.84 24.78
N THR A 143 -0.47 -16.56 23.66
CA THR A 143 -0.12 -17.12 22.35
C THR A 143 -0.14 -16.04 21.30
N CYS A 144 0.61 -16.26 20.23
CA CYS A 144 0.63 -15.39 19.07
C CYS A 144 0.25 -16.20 17.84
N GLN A 145 -0.59 -15.64 16.98
CA GLN A 145 -0.86 -16.18 15.65
C GLN A 145 -0.35 -15.22 14.59
N VAL A 146 0.34 -15.75 13.58
CA VAL A 146 0.83 -14.99 12.44
C VAL A 146 -0.18 -15.05 11.30
N ARG A 147 -0.42 -13.91 10.66
CA ARG A 147 -1.13 -13.77 9.39
C ARG A 147 -0.18 -13.19 8.35
N GLN A 148 -0.24 -13.72 7.14
CA GLN A 148 0.62 -13.31 6.04
C GLN A 148 -0.23 -12.73 4.92
N TYR A 149 0.13 -11.52 4.49
CA TYR A 149 -0.51 -10.80 3.39
C TYR A 149 0.53 -10.56 2.31
N LEU A 150 0.12 -10.64 1.05
CA LEU A 150 1.01 -10.42 -0.09
C LEU A 150 0.85 -9.01 -0.62
N ILE A 151 1.94 -8.24 -0.62
CA ILE A 151 2.04 -7.00 -1.39
C ILE A 151 2.44 -7.39 -2.81
N LYS A 152 1.50 -7.18 -3.74
CA LYS A 152 1.67 -7.57 -5.15
C LYS A 152 2.58 -6.58 -5.89
N PRO A 153 3.31 -7.00 -6.94
CA PRO A 153 4.10 -6.09 -7.76
C PRO A 153 3.30 -4.89 -8.31
N LEU A 154 2.10 -5.14 -8.81
CA LEU A 154 1.15 -4.12 -9.25
C LEU A 154 0.08 -3.89 -8.18
N SER A 155 0.52 -3.65 -6.94
CA SER A 155 -0.35 -3.54 -5.76
C SER A 155 -1.38 -2.41 -5.83
N LEU A 156 -1.17 -1.40 -6.68
CA LEU A 156 -2.09 -0.27 -6.80
C LEU A 156 -3.18 -0.47 -7.87
N HIS A 157 -3.21 -1.62 -8.53
CA HIS A 157 -4.20 -1.93 -9.56
C HIS A 157 -5.44 -2.60 -8.96
N GLN A 158 -6.62 -2.15 -9.38
CA GLN A 158 -7.91 -2.73 -9.04
C GLN A 158 -8.60 -3.25 -10.30
N ARG A 159 -9.33 -4.36 -10.21
CA ARG A 159 -10.00 -4.95 -11.37
C ARG A 159 -11.22 -4.12 -11.78
N THR A 160 -11.38 -3.90 -13.08
CA THR A 160 -12.52 -3.19 -13.68
C THR A 160 -13.20 -4.05 -14.73
N HIS A 161 -14.36 -3.60 -15.23
CA HIS A 161 -15.14 -4.31 -16.25
C HIS A 161 -14.85 -3.84 -17.68
N CYS A 162 -14.33 -2.63 -17.84
CA CYS A 162 -14.04 -2.02 -19.12
C CYS A 162 -12.85 -1.06 -19.00
N ILE A 163 -12.24 -0.78 -20.14
CA ILE A 163 -11.15 0.19 -20.31
C ILE A 163 -11.47 1.09 -21.51
N ASP A 164 -10.69 2.16 -21.62
CA ASP A 164 -10.72 3.09 -22.74
C ASP A 164 -9.65 2.68 -23.75
N HIS A 165 -10.09 2.23 -24.92
CA HIS A 165 -9.20 1.74 -25.98
C HIS A 165 -8.60 2.87 -26.83
N ASP A 166 -9.04 4.12 -26.66
CA ASP A 166 -8.55 5.26 -27.43
C ASP A 166 -7.26 5.85 -26.82
N ARG A 167 -6.85 5.36 -25.64
CA ARG A 167 -5.62 5.79 -24.95
C ARG A 167 -4.35 5.29 -25.66
N PRO A 168 -3.24 6.03 -25.56
CA PRO A 168 -1.96 5.58 -26.09
C PRO A 168 -1.42 4.41 -25.26
N VAL A 169 -1.55 3.19 -25.77
CA VAL A 169 -1.10 1.98 -25.07
C VAL A 169 0.31 1.55 -25.48
N ASN A 170 1.07 1.09 -24.48
CA ASN A 170 2.29 0.32 -24.62
C ASN A 170 1.94 -1.16 -24.54
N THR A 171 2.48 -1.98 -25.42
CA THR A 171 2.18 -3.40 -25.49
C THR A 171 3.40 -4.24 -25.12
N LEU A 172 3.21 -5.23 -24.25
CA LEU A 172 4.19 -6.25 -23.89
C LEU A 172 3.62 -7.61 -24.29
N THR A 173 4.32 -8.29 -25.18
CA THR A 173 3.94 -9.63 -25.67
C THR A 173 4.98 -10.65 -25.24
N LEU A 174 4.53 -11.62 -24.46
CA LEU A 174 5.32 -12.78 -24.02
C LEU A 174 4.88 -14.01 -24.80
N THR A 175 5.84 -14.70 -25.40
CA THR A 175 5.62 -15.99 -26.09
C THR A 175 6.58 -17.03 -25.55
N GLY A 176 6.15 -18.28 -25.44
CA GLY A 176 7.02 -19.33 -24.91
C GLY A 176 6.31 -20.65 -24.67
N GLN A 177 7.04 -21.61 -24.13
CA GLN A 177 6.53 -22.94 -23.80
C GLN A 177 5.98 -22.99 -22.38
N PHE A 178 4.89 -22.24 -22.13
CA PHE A 178 4.17 -22.26 -20.85
C PHE A 178 2.71 -22.67 -21.04
N SER A 179 2.19 -23.38 -20.05
CA SER A 179 0.78 -23.73 -19.95
C SER A 179 -0.08 -22.53 -19.55
N PHE A 180 -1.38 -22.62 -19.81
CA PHE A 180 -2.34 -21.60 -19.36
C PHE A 180 -2.33 -21.43 -17.83
N ALA A 181 -2.20 -22.52 -17.07
CA ALA A 181 -2.14 -22.48 -15.62
C ALA A 181 -0.88 -21.76 -15.10
N GLU A 182 0.26 -21.89 -15.79
CA GLU A 182 1.50 -21.22 -15.40
C GLU A 182 1.42 -19.71 -15.59
N VAL A 183 1.00 -19.24 -16.77
CA VAL A 183 0.82 -17.79 -17.00
C VAL A 183 -0.24 -17.22 -16.08
N HIS A 184 -1.33 -17.96 -15.82
CA HIS A 184 -2.33 -17.54 -14.85
C HIS A 184 -1.75 -17.40 -13.44
N SER A 185 -0.91 -18.34 -12.99
CA SER A 185 -0.23 -18.25 -11.69
C SER A 185 0.70 -17.03 -11.60
N TRP A 186 1.37 -16.67 -12.68
CA TRP A 186 2.22 -15.48 -12.73
C TRP A 186 1.39 -14.20 -12.68
N VAL A 187 0.27 -14.16 -13.41
CA VAL A 187 -0.66 -13.03 -13.39
C VAL A 187 -1.29 -12.86 -12.00
N ALA A 188 -1.74 -13.94 -11.36
CA ALA A 188 -2.27 -13.92 -10.00
C ALA A 188 -1.20 -13.56 -8.94
N PHE A 189 0.08 -13.81 -9.23
CA PHE A 189 1.18 -13.31 -8.43
C PHE A 189 1.40 -11.81 -8.62
N CYS A 190 1.28 -11.30 -9.84
CA CYS A 190 1.56 -9.90 -10.19
C CYS A 190 0.45 -8.93 -9.80
N LEU A 191 -0.82 -9.36 -9.94
CA LEU A 191 -1.99 -8.49 -9.91
C LEU A 191 -2.92 -8.83 -8.73
N PRO A 192 -3.51 -7.82 -8.08
CA PRO A 192 -4.60 -8.00 -7.13
C PRO A 192 -5.88 -8.55 -7.79
N GLU A 193 -6.78 -9.11 -6.98
CA GLU A 193 -8.16 -9.47 -7.39
C GLU A 193 -8.27 -10.47 -8.57
N VAL A 194 -7.20 -11.21 -8.85
CA VAL A 194 -7.21 -12.35 -9.76
C VAL A 194 -7.55 -13.61 -8.96
N PRO A 195 -8.53 -14.43 -9.38
CA PRO A 195 -8.83 -15.68 -8.71
C PRO A 195 -7.61 -16.61 -8.76
N GLU A 196 -7.35 -17.38 -7.70
CA GLU A 196 -6.21 -18.32 -7.67
C GLU A 196 -6.42 -19.49 -8.64
N LYS A 197 -7.68 -19.90 -8.82
CA LYS A 197 -8.04 -20.98 -9.74
C LYS A 197 -8.11 -20.44 -11.18
N PRO A 198 -7.39 -21.06 -12.13
CA PRO A 198 -7.51 -20.73 -13.55
C PRO A 198 -8.96 -20.79 -14.03
N PRO A 199 -9.45 -19.75 -14.73
CA PRO A 199 -10.76 -19.77 -15.37
C PRO A 199 -10.88 -20.94 -16.35
N ALA A 200 -12.11 -21.43 -16.56
CA ALA A 200 -12.37 -22.42 -17.59
C ALA A 200 -12.28 -21.76 -18.97
N GLY A 201 -11.44 -22.30 -19.85
CA GLY A 201 -11.23 -21.78 -21.21
C GLY A 201 -9.78 -21.92 -21.68
N GLU A 202 -9.54 -21.56 -22.93
CA GLU A 202 -8.19 -21.58 -23.53
C GLU A 202 -7.43 -20.25 -23.35
N GLY A 203 -8.14 -19.20 -22.94
CA GLY A 203 -7.59 -17.88 -22.65
C GLY A 203 -8.55 -17.02 -21.83
N VAL A 204 -8.03 -15.92 -21.28
CA VAL A 204 -8.79 -14.97 -20.47
C VAL A 204 -8.27 -13.55 -20.67
N THR A 205 -9.18 -12.59 -20.53
CA THR A 205 -8.87 -11.15 -20.49
C THR A 205 -9.31 -10.56 -19.16
N PHE A 206 -8.44 -9.83 -18.51
CA PHE A 206 -8.73 -9.02 -17.33
C PHE A 206 -8.39 -7.56 -17.59
N TYR A 207 -9.20 -6.68 -17.02
CA TYR A 207 -9.01 -5.24 -17.07
C TYR A 207 -8.73 -4.71 -15.68
N PHE A 208 -7.76 -3.80 -15.58
CA PHE A 208 -7.38 -3.17 -14.34
C PHE A 208 -7.22 -1.67 -14.52
N GLN A 209 -7.43 -0.94 -13.42
CA GLN A 209 -7.18 0.49 -13.32
C GLN A 209 -6.28 0.74 -12.11
N ASN A 210 -5.24 1.55 -12.31
CA ASN A 210 -4.39 2.04 -11.24
C ASN A 210 -5.18 3.05 -10.39
N THR A 211 -5.24 2.81 -9.09
CA THR A 211 -6.02 3.62 -8.14
C THR A 211 -5.40 5.00 -7.89
N PHE A 212 -4.13 5.22 -8.21
CA PHE A 212 -3.43 6.49 -7.94
C PHE A 212 -3.36 7.41 -9.16
N LEU A 213 -3.00 6.88 -10.34
CA LEU A 213 -2.80 7.65 -11.57
C LEU A 213 -3.94 7.52 -12.58
N ASP A 214 -4.94 6.66 -12.33
CA ASP A 214 -6.05 6.37 -13.25
C ASP A 214 -5.63 5.80 -14.62
N THR A 215 -4.41 5.25 -14.68
CA THR A 215 -3.87 4.49 -15.82
C THR A 215 -4.53 3.11 -15.89
N GLN A 216 -4.58 2.50 -17.06
CA GLN A 216 -5.29 1.26 -17.34
C GLN A 216 -4.33 0.15 -17.76
N LEU A 217 -4.69 -1.10 -17.45
CA LEU A 217 -3.97 -2.30 -17.85
C LEU A 217 -4.97 -3.34 -18.37
N GLU A 218 -4.83 -3.72 -19.64
CA GLU A 218 -5.44 -4.90 -20.23
C GLU A 218 -4.45 -6.06 -20.17
N SER A 219 -4.87 -7.18 -19.59
CA SER A 219 -4.10 -8.42 -19.57
C SER A 219 -4.90 -9.50 -20.30
N THR A 220 -4.45 -9.88 -21.49
CA THR A 220 -5.05 -10.93 -22.31
C THR A 220 -4.04 -12.05 -22.49
N TYR A 221 -4.35 -13.26 -22.04
CA TYR A 221 -3.40 -14.37 -22.12
C TYR A 221 -4.07 -15.72 -22.36
N ARG A 222 -3.31 -16.61 -23.01
CA ARG A 222 -3.67 -17.98 -23.37
C ARG A 222 -2.46 -18.90 -23.21
N LYS A 223 -2.64 -20.19 -23.53
CA LYS A 223 -1.49 -21.12 -23.55
C LYS A 223 -0.41 -20.63 -24.53
N GLY A 224 0.81 -20.45 -24.04
CA GLY A 224 1.99 -20.08 -24.81
C GLY A 224 2.10 -18.61 -25.24
N GLU A 225 1.11 -17.76 -24.92
CA GLU A 225 1.11 -16.34 -25.28
C GLU A 225 0.40 -15.48 -24.23
N GLY A 226 0.99 -14.33 -23.88
CA GLY A 226 0.37 -13.31 -23.05
C GLY A 226 0.65 -11.92 -23.61
N VAL A 227 -0.39 -11.10 -23.71
CA VAL A 227 -0.37 -9.73 -24.21
C VAL A 227 -0.86 -8.80 -23.09
N PHE A 228 -0.03 -7.85 -22.72
CA PHE A 228 -0.30 -6.87 -21.68
C PHE A 228 -0.22 -5.48 -22.29
N LYS A 229 -1.32 -4.73 -22.24
CA LYS A 229 -1.40 -3.37 -22.79
C LYS A 229 -1.66 -2.38 -21.67
N SER A 230 -0.86 -1.33 -21.59
CA SER A 230 -1.07 -0.28 -20.59
C SER A 230 -0.70 1.08 -21.13
N ASP A 231 -1.46 2.09 -20.76
CA ASP A 231 -1.13 3.50 -21.00
C ASP A 231 0.03 3.99 -20.10
N ASN A 232 0.51 3.17 -19.16
CA ASN A 232 1.68 3.46 -18.33
C ASN A 232 2.86 2.53 -18.64
N ILE A 233 4.00 3.12 -19.03
CA ILE A 233 5.24 2.38 -19.35
C ILE A 233 5.88 1.71 -18.13
N SER A 234 5.75 2.29 -16.93
CA SER A 234 6.30 1.69 -15.71
C SER A 234 5.57 0.40 -15.34
N THR A 235 4.25 0.34 -15.55
CA THR A 235 3.47 -0.91 -15.40
C THR A 235 4.00 -2.01 -16.31
N ILE A 236 4.34 -1.68 -17.56
CA ILE A 236 4.95 -2.62 -18.50
C ILE A 236 6.37 -3.03 -18.08
N SER A 237 7.18 -2.10 -17.57
CA SER A 237 8.52 -2.39 -17.03
C SER A 237 8.46 -3.37 -15.87
N ILE A 238 7.56 -3.14 -14.91
CA ILE A 238 7.35 -4.00 -13.74
C ILE A 238 6.90 -5.40 -14.18
N LEU A 239 5.91 -5.49 -15.08
CA LEU A 239 5.44 -6.78 -15.60
C LEU A 239 6.56 -7.54 -16.30
N LYS A 240 7.32 -6.88 -17.18
CA LYS A 240 8.46 -7.48 -17.86
C LYS A 240 9.43 -8.08 -16.84
N ASP A 241 9.85 -7.32 -15.84
CA ASP A 241 10.85 -7.76 -14.88
C ASP A 241 10.34 -8.92 -14.01
N VAL A 242 9.11 -8.84 -13.51
CA VAL A 242 8.53 -9.88 -12.63
C VAL A 242 8.23 -11.16 -13.39
N LEU A 243 7.59 -11.07 -14.56
CA LEU A 243 7.28 -12.24 -15.38
C LEU A 243 8.57 -12.94 -15.84
N SER A 244 9.62 -12.18 -16.18
CA SER A 244 10.94 -12.76 -16.49
C SER A 244 11.52 -13.53 -15.31
N LYS A 245 11.42 -12.98 -14.09
CA LYS A 245 11.87 -13.64 -12.86
C LYS A 245 11.09 -14.92 -12.59
N GLU A 246 9.76 -14.88 -12.69
CA GLU A 246 8.88 -16.04 -12.46
C GLU A 246 9.10 -17.17 -13.48
N ALA A 247 9.32 -16.83 -14.74
CA ALA A 247 9.68 -17.81 -15.75
C ALA A 247 11.06 -18.43 -15.50
N THR A 248 12.04 -17.63 -15.10
CA THR A 248 13.38 -18.11 -14.76
C THR A 248 13.33 -19.08 -13.57
N LYS A 249 12.53 -18.79 -12.53
CA LYS A 249 12.31 -19.70 -11.39
C LYS A 249 11.78 -21.07 -11.83
N LYS A 250 10.91 -21.10 -12.83
CA LYS A 250 10.36 -22.34 -13.42
C LYS A 250 11.20 -22.90 -14.58
N LYS A 251 12.35 -22.30 -14.91
CA LYS A 251 13.22 -22.67 -16.04
C LYS A 251 12.50 -22.66 -17.39
N ILE A 252 11.56 -21.72 -17.57
CA ILE A 252 10.83 -21.52 -18.82
C ILE A 252 11.52 -20.42 -19.63
N ASN A 253 11.92 -20.75 -20.85
CA ASN A 253 12.46 -19.77 -21.79
C ASN A 253 11.32 -18.96 -22.40
N LEU A 254 11.29 -17.66 -22.09
CA LEU A 254 10.35 -16.71 -22.66
C LEU A 254 11.02 -15.88 -23.74
N ASN A 255 10.27 -15.62 -24.80
CA ASN A 255 10.57 -14.57 -25.75
C ASN A 255 9.67 -13.36 -25.44
N ILE A 256 10.28 -12.23 -25.14
CA ILE A 256 9.59 -11.01 -24.72
C ILE A 256 9.82 -9.94 -25.77
N SER A 257 8.72 -9.44 -26.31
CA SER A 257 8.69 -8.32 -27.25
C SER A 257 7.83 -7.20 -26.66
N TYR A 258 8.17 -5.96 -26.98
CA TYR A 258 7.45 -4.79 -26.50
C TYR A 258 7.36 -3.72 -27.60
N GLU A 259 6.26 -2.99 -27.59
CA GLU A 259 5.98 -1.86 -28.48
C GLU A 259 5.60 -0.67 -27.60
N ILE A 260 6.42 0.38 -27.65
CA ILE A 260 6.24 1.57 -26.82
C ILE A 260 5.65 2.68 -27.68
N ASN A 261 4.57 3.28 -27.19
CA ASN A 261 3.99 4.47 -27.79
C ASN A 261 4.62 5.70 -27.13
N GLU A 262 5.38 6.49 -27.87
CA GLU A 262 6.07 7.68 -27.35
C GLU A 262 5.09 8.72 -26.76
N VAL A 263 3.83 8.74 -27.23
CA VAL A 263 2.79 9.64 -26.70
C VAL A 263 2.31 9.21 -25.31
N SER A 264 2.46 7.94 -24.94
CA SER A 264 2.00 7.42 -23.64
C SER A 264 2.67 8.12 -22.46
N VAL A 265 3.96 8.44 -22.58
CA VAL A 265 4.71 9.15 -21.52
C VAL A 265 4.17 10.56 -21.34
N LYS A 266 3.86 11.26 -22.44
CA LYS A 266 3.26 12.58 -22.36
C LYS A 266 1.88 12.50 -21.71
N HIS A 267 1.08 11.51 -22.10
CA HIS A 267 -0.23 11.26 -21.50
C HIS A 267 -0.16 11.00 -19.98
N THR A 268 0.79 10.18 -19.51
CA THR A 268 0.95 9.95 -18.07
C THR A 268 1.42 11.19 -17.32
N LEU A 269 2.33 11.99 -17.91
CA LEU A 269 2.73 13.28 -17.34
C LEU A 269 1.55 14.26 -17.25
N GLU A 270 0.66 14.28 -18.24
CA GLU A 270 -0.59 15.06 -18.22
C GLU A 270 -1.55 14.60 -17.12
N LEU A 271 -1.62 13.29 -16.82
CA LEU A 271 -2.41 12.75 -15.69
C LEU A 271 -1.80 13.11 -14.31
N ILE A 272 -0.47 13.17 -14.22
CA ILE A 272 0.25 13.51 -12.99
C ILE A 272 0.17 15.01 -12.70
N HIS A 273 0.15 15.85 -13.73
CA HIS A 273 0.24 17.31 -13.61
C HIS A 273 -0.77 17.94 -12.64
N PRO A 274 -2.10 17.69 -12.75
CA PRO A 274 -3.07 18.27 -11.82
C PRO A 274 -2.83 17.87 -10.36
N LYS A 275 -2.34 16.65 -10.12
CA LYS A 275 -2.04 16.16 -8.77
C LYS A 275 -0.85 16.89 -8.18
N LEU A 276 0.22 17.09 -8.96
CA LEU A 276 1.38 17.87 -8.53
C LEU A 276 1.04 19.35 -8.30
N GLU A 277 0.34 19.97 -9.25
CA GLU A 277 -0.07 21.37 -9.15
C GLU A 277 -0.90 21.61 -7.88
N TYR A 278 -1.84 20.71 -7.58
CA TYR A 278 -2.63 20.77 -6.35
C TYR A 278 -1.76 20.73 -5.09
N GLN A 279 -0.80 19.80 -5.00
CA GLN A 279 0.07 19.67 -3.83
C GLN A 279 1.01 20.87 -3.64
N LEU A 280 1.49 21.47 -4.74
CA LEU A 280 2.31 22.69 -4.70
C LEU A 280 1.49 23.92 -4.31
N LEU A 281 0.26 24.03 -4.82
CA LEU A 281 -0.65 25.11 -4.45
C LEU A 281 -1.09 25.01 -2.99
N LEU A 282 -1.35 23.80 -2.48
CA LEU A 282 -1.68 23.54 -1.08
C LEU A 282 -0.57 24.08 -0.16
N ALA A 283 0.70 23.78 -0.46
CA ALA A 283 1.83 24.30 0.30
C ALA A 283 1.89 25.83 0.32
N LYS A 284 1.69 26.47 -0.84
CA LYS A 284 1.66 27.95 -0.95
C LYS A 284 0.51 28.55 -0.14
N LYS A 285 -0.69 27.96 -0.18
CA LYS A 285 -1.85 28.43 0.60
C LYS A 285 -1.58 28.34 2.09
N VAL A 286 -1.03 27.22 2.56
CA VAL A 286 -0.78 26.98 3.98
C VAL A 286 0.28 27.92 4.54
N GLN A 287 1.31 28.27 3.76
CA GLN A 287 2.29 29.29 4.13
C GLN A 287 1.67 30.67 4.41
N LEU A 288 0.52 30.98 3.81
CA LEU A 288 -0.18 32.25 4.02
C LEU A 288 -1.16 32.23 5.19
N ILE A 289 -1.58 31.05 5.67
CA ILE A 289 -2.65 30.93 6.67
C ILE A 289 -2.31 31.69 7.96
N ASP A 290 -1.10 31.51 8.47
CA ASP A 290 -0.71 32.11 9.76
C ASP A 290 -0.70 33.64 9.67
N ALA A 291 -0.10 34.20 8.61
CA ALA A 291 -0.09 35.65 8.36
C ALA A 291 -1.50 36.22 8.17
N LEU A 292 -2.38 35.49 7.47
CA LEU A 292 -3.78 35.89 7.28
C LEU A 292 -4.58 35.83 8.59
N LYS A 293 -4.35 34.81 9.44
CA LYS A 293 -4.97 34.69 10.76
C LYS A 293 -4.52 35.83 11.68
N GLU A 294 -3.24 36.19 11.67
CA GLU A 294 -2.73 37.36 12.41
C GLU A 294 -3.41 38.65 11.98
N LEU A 295 -3.49 38.91 10.66
CA LEU A 295 -4.18 40.07 10.10
C LEU A 295 -5.66 40.14 10.50
N GLN A 296 -6.36 39.00 10.49
CA GLN A 296 -7.76 38.91 10.92
C GLN A 296 -7.95 39.25 12.40
N VAL A 297 -7.03 38.78 13.26
CA VAL A 297 -7.06 39.05 14.71
C VAL A 297 -6.83 40.53 15.00
N HIS A 298 -5.93 41.19 14.26
CA HIS A 298 -5.62 42.61 14.45
C HIS A 298 -6.72 43.55 13.95
N GLU A 299 -7.26 43.31 12.77
CA GLU A 299 -8.21 44.22 12.10
C GLU A 299 -9.68 43.92 12.43
N GLY A 300 -9.98 42.76 13.02
CA GLY A 300 -11.32 42.36 13.46
C GLY A 300 -12.36 42.16 12.33
N ASN A 301 -11.98 42.37 11.07
CA ASN A 301 -12.79 42.08 9.89
C ASN A 301 -11.91 41.51 8.76
N THR A 302 -12.52 40.92 7.73
CA THR A 302 -11.80 40.41 6.55
C THR A 302 -12.08 41.23 5.28
N ASN A 303 -12.74 42.39 5.42
CA ASN A 303 -13.26 43.18 4.31
C ASN A 303 -12.16 43.88 3.49
N PHE A 304 -10.97 44.05 4.07
CA PHE A 304 -9.78 44.59 3.38
C PHE A 304 -9.03 43.52 2.57
N LEU A 305 -9.22 42.23 2.88
CA LEU A 305 -8.58 41.12 2.18
C LEU A 305 -9.28 40.87 0.84
N ILE A 306 -8.50 40.49 -0.17
CA ILE A 306 -9.04 40.03 -1.45
C ILE A 306 -9.85 38.73 -1.25
N PRO A 307 -10.86 38.44 -2.10
CA PRO A 307 -11.72 37.25 -1.94
C PRO A 307 -10.95 35.92 -1.89
N GLU A 308 -9.83 35.81 -2.60
CA GLU A 308 -8.98 34.61 -2.61
C GLU A 308 -8.42 34.29 -1.22
N TYR A 309 -7.89 35.29 -0.51
CA TYR A 309 -7.35 35.10 0.84
C TYR A 309 -8.44 34.88 1.88
N ARG A 310 -9.65 35.41 1.66
CA ARG A 310 -10.81 35.08 2.51
C ARG A 310 -11.16 33.61 2.42
N ARG A 311 -11.16 33.03 1.20
CA ARG A 311 -11.38 31.58 1.01
C ARG A 311 -10.31 30.75 1.71
N ILE A 312 -9.05 31.16 1.65
CA ILE A 312 -7.96 30.47 2.38
C ILE A 312 -8.22 30.49 3.90
N LEU A 313 -8.70 31.60 4.45
CA LEU A 313 -9.07 31.69 5.87
C LEU A 313 -10.28 30.82 6.23
N GLU A 314 -11.30 30.78 5.37
CA GLU A 314 -12.49 29.94 5.54
C GLU A 314 -12.15 28.44 5.52
N GLU A 315 -11.22 28.04 4.65
CA GLU A 315 -10.78 26.65 4.46
C GLU A 315 -9.52 26.30 5.29
N ALA A 316 -9.07 27.17 6.18
CA ALA A 316 -7.76 27.08 6.81
C ALA A 316 -7.53 25.75 7.55
N ASP A 317 -8.51 25.29 8.31
CA ASP A 317 -8.38 24.07 9.11
C ASP A 317 -8.28 22.83 8.20
N HIS A 318 -9.06 22.78 7.11
CA HIS A 318 -8.98 21.71 6.10
C HIS A 318 -7.63 21.70 5.38
N LEU A 319 -7.16 22.87 4.93
CA LEU A 319 -5.86 23.01 4.27
C LEU A 319 -4.70 22.57 5.19
N GLN A 320 -4.76 22.92 6.48
CA GLN A 320 -3.77 22.48 7.47
C GLN A 320 -3.81 20.96 7.71
N GLU A 321 -5.00 20.34 7.72
CA GLU A 321 -5.14 18.89 7.84
C GLU A 321 -4.60 18.14 6.61
N GLU A 322 -4.90 18.62 5.39
CA GLU A 322 -4.35 18.05 4.16
C GLU A 322 -2.83 18.23 4.07
N TYR A 323 -2.32 19.39 4.49
CA TYR A 323 -0.89 19.67 4.46
C TYR A 323 -0.06 18.72 5.31
N LYS A 324 -0.62 18.16 6.39
CA LYS A 324 0.04 17.10 7.18
C LYS A 324 0.35 15.85 6.34
N LYS A 325 -0.44 15.58 5.30
CA LYS A 325 -0.29 14.42 4.40
C LYS A 325 0.50 14.76 3.13
N GLN A 326 0.59 16.05 2.78
CA GLN A 326 1.17 16.55 1.54
C GLN A 326 2.61 16.10 1.27
N PRO A 327 3.56 16.08 2.24
CA PRO A 327 4.93 15.68 1.96
C PRO A 327 5.03 14.26 1.41
N ALA A 328 4.26 13.33 1.98
CA ALA A 328 4.25 11.94 1.55
C ALA A 328 3.55 11.75 0.18
N HIS A 329 2.58 12.61 -0.16
CA HIS A 329 1.99 12.63 -1.50
C HIS A 329 2.97 13.17 -2.56
N LEU A 330 3.72 14.23 -2.24
CA LEU A 330 4.75 14.77 -3.13
C LEU A 330 5.89 13.78 -3.36
N GLU A 331 6.43 13.19 -2.30
CA GLU A 331 7.50 12.19 -2.40
C GLU A 331 7.09 11.02 -3.29
N ARG A 332 5.85 10.55 -3.14
CA ARG A 332 5.27 9.50 -3.99
C ARG A 332 5.17 9.93 -5.46
N LEU A 333 4.71 11.15 -5.73
CA LEU A 333 4.62 11.68 -7.11
C LEU A 333 6.01 11.81 -7.73
N TYR A 334 7.00 12.30 -6.97
CA TYR A 334 8.38 12.42 -7.43
C TYR A 334 9.01 11.06 -7.72
N GLY A 335 8.76 10.07 -6.85
CA GLY A 335 9.17 8.69 -7.07
C GLY A 335 8.58 8.13 -8.36
N MET A 336 7.27 8.29 -8.57
CA MET A 336 6.60 7.82 -9.79
C MET A 336 7.11 8.48 -11.07
N ILE A 337 7.37 9.79 -11.06
CA ILE A 337 7.94 10.48 -12.22
C ILE A 337 9.38 10.00 -12.47
N THR A 338 10.15 9.78 -11.41
CA THR A 338 11.52 9.28 -11.50
C THR A 338 11.55 7.87 -12.10
N ASP A 339 10.67 6.98 -11.64
CA ASP A 339 10.55 5.62 -12.18
C ASP A 339 10.07 5.65 -13.64
N LEU A 340 9.08 6.48 -13.96
CA LEU A 340 8.61 6.69 -15.33
C LEU A 340 9.74 7.13 -16.27
N PHE A 341 10.59 8.06 -15.81
CA PHE A 341 11.75 8.52 -16.55
C PHE A 341 12.76 7.39 -16.77
N ILE A 342 13.14 6.69 -15.70
CA ILE A 342 14.09 5.58 -15.78
C ILE A 342 13.58 4.49 -16.72
N ASP A 343 12.29 4.12 -16.64
CA ASP A 343 11.69 3.08 -17.44
C ASP A 343 11.60 3.45 -18.92
N LYS A 344 11.22 4.70 -19.26
CA LYS A 344 11.24 5.21 -20.64
C LYS A 344 12.60 4.95 -21.30
N PHE A 345 13.67 5.35 -20.64
CA PHE A 345 15.02 5.21 -21.19
C PHE A 345 15.55 3.78 -21.12
N LYS A 346 15.14 2.99 -20.11
CA LYS A 346 15.44 1.56 -20.02
C LYS A 346 14.91 0.80 -21.24
N PHE A 347 13.70 1.10 -21.72
CA PHE A 347 13.15 0.51 -22.94
C PHE A 347 13.86 0.98 -24.21
N LYS A 348 14.46 2.18 -24.20
CA LYS A 348 15.37 2.66 -25.27
C LYS A 348 16.79 2.09 -25.16
N GLY A 349 17.06 1.24 -24.16
CA GLY A 349 18.38 0.63 -23.92
C GLY A 349 19.41 1.58 -23.31
N THR A 350 18.99 2.72 -22.76
CA THR A 350 19.86 3.74 -22.17
C THR A 350 19.71 3.78 -20.64
N ASN A 351 20.81 3.95 -19.92
CA ASN A 351 20.78 4.13 -18.46
C ASN A 351 20.92 5.61 -18.11
N VAL A 352 19.87 6.20 -17.54
CA VAL A 352 19.78 7.63 -17.22
C VAL A 352 19.81 7.93 -15.72
N LYS A 353 20.23 6.98 -14.88
CA LYS A 353 20.27 7.16 -13.41
C LYS A 353 21.11 8.36 -12.96
N THR A 354 22.12 8.74 -13.73
CA THR A 354 22.96 9.91 -13.46
C THR A 354 22.25 11.25 -13.64
N LYS A 355 21.13 11.28 -14.38
CA LYS A 355 20.32 12.47 -14.64
C LYS A 355 19.17 12.65 -13.64
N VAL A 356 18.98 11.71 -12.71
CA VAL A 356 17.92 11.78 -11.69
C VAL A 356 18.03 13.03 -10.81
N PRO A 357 19.21 13.46 -10.33
CA PRO A 357 19.32 14.69 -9.54
C PRO A 357 18.83 15.93 -10.31
N LEU A 358 19.12 16.03 -11.62
CA LEU A 358 18.65 17.13 -12.46
C LEU A 358 17.13 17.09 -12.64
N LEU A 359 16.53 15.91 -12.73
CA LEU A 359 15.08 15.76 -12.77
C LEU A 359 14.44 16.27 -11.47
N LEU A 360 15.04 15.99 -10.31
CA LEU A 360 14.54 16.48 -9.02
C LEU A 360 14.58 18.02 -8.94
N GLU A 361 15.63 18.67 -9.45
CA GLU A 361 15.70 20.14 -9.53
C GLU A 361 14.58 20.74 -10.41
N ILE A 362 14.24 20.06 -11.51
CA ILE A 362 13.11 20.47 -12.38
C ILE A 362 11.78 20.26 -11.67
N LEU A 363 11.63 19.19 -10.88
CA LEU A 363 10.42 18.95 -10.10
C LEU A 363 10.25 19.97 -8.96
N ASP A 364 11.34 20.42 -8.34
CA ASP A 364 11.30 21.45 -7.29
C ASP A 364 10.90 22.83 -7.82
N SER A 365 11.37 23.19 -9.02
CA SER A 365 10.99 24.43 -9.70
C SER A 365 9.66 24.32 -10.46
N TYR A 366 9.19 23.10 -10.68
CA TYR A 366 8.02 22.65 -11.41
C TYR A 366 7.53 23.56 -12.54
N ASP A 367 7.99 23.27 -13.76
CA ASP A 367 7.37 23.75 -15.00
C ASP A 367 7.03 22.55 -15.90
N GLN A 368 5.76 22.42 -16.28
CA GLN A 368 5.27 21.27 -17.04
C GLN A 368 5.94 21.15 -18.42
N SER A 369 6.16 22.30 -19.08
CA SER A 369 6.76 22.31 -20.41
C SER A 369 8.23 21.92 -20.36
N ALA A 370 8.97 22.42 -19.37
CA ALA A 370 10.35 22.05 -19.10
C ALA A 370 10.47 20.58 -18.72
N LEU A 371 9.54 20.04 -17.92
CA LEU A 371 9.51 18.62 -17.56
C LEU A 371 9.32 17.73 -18.80
N ILE A 372 8.34 18.04 -19.65
CA ILE A 372 8.11 17.28 -20.89
C ILE A 372 9.34 17.40 -21.82
N ALA A 373 9.88 18.61 -21.99
CA ALA A 373 11.08 18.84 -22.79
C ALA A 373 12.29 18.06 -22.26
N PHE A 374 12.45 17.97 -20.94
CA PHE A 374 13.51 17.16 -20.32
C PHE A 374 13.32 15.67 -20.60
N PHE A 375 12.09 15.16 -20.54
CA PHE A 375 11.78 13.78 -20.89
C PHE A 375 12.10 13.47 -22.37
N ASP A 376 11.94 14.43 -23.27
CA ASP A 376 12.15 14.22 -24.71
C ASP A 376 13.60 14.45 -25.16
N ALA A 377 14.34 15.32 -24.46
CA ALA A 377 15.72 15.69 -24.81
C ALA A 377 16.80 14.84 -24.12
N ALA A 378 16.47 14.17 -23.01
CA ALA A 378 17.45 13.44 -22.20
C ALA A 378 18.01 12.17 -22.85
#